data_AF-A0A150UED2-F1
#
_entry.id   AF-A0A150UED2-F1
#
_cell.length_a   1.000
_cell.length_b   1.000
_cell.length_c   1.000
_cell.angle_alpha   90.00
_cell.angle_beta   90.00
_cell.angle_gamma   90.00
#
_symmetry.space_group_name_H-M   'P 1'
#
loop_
_entity.id
_entity.type
_entity.pdbx_description
1 polymer ?
#
loop_
_entity_poly.entity_id
_entity_poly.type
_entity_poly.pdbx_seq_one_letter_code
_entity_poly.pdbx_strand_id
1 'polypeptide(L)'
;MTETADDLSAPLGQDKPRRKRRLRLPFTAMQLLAVLLGLFLVTFAGFAIFNKDPLGGEPMTRIAIKPATDNAADEKPAAAGHGSEAKQEGKHETQDAPKQPGEQKTVTMIDGSTGARHDVVIGAGDTADKGDASAPPPVMAGINPKLLEKSRYGMIPVVADGLKPFNVYAADADRAKAAKMPVVAIVIGGLGVGAAKTTDAIMKLPPAVTLAFTPYGADPGKLAERARAQRHEIFLQIPMEPYDFPDNDPGPQTLLTSLSTDQNMDRLYWHLSRMQGYAGITNFMGARFIATEPAMQPIIREAAKRGLGFFDDGSSPRSIASQAAGSAAMPFGKGDIAIDAVPTATEIDRALNKLESAARERGAAVGIASALPVSIERIGAWTKTLGDRGILLVPLTTAMLKSKSS
;
A
#
# COMPACT_ATOMS: atom_id res chain seq x y z
N MET A 1 19.53 67.52 33.20
CA MET A 1 18.77 68.79 33.35
C MET A 1 18.79 69.49 32.01
N THR A 2 17.78 70.33 31.73
CA THR A 2 17.54 71.09 30.47
C THR A 2 17.36 70.16 29.24
N GLU A 3 16.19 70.03 28.59
CA GLU A 3 15.34 71.07 27.93
C GLU A 3 16.19 72.03 27.08
N THR A 4 15.90 72.38 25.83
CA THR A 4 14.69 72.23 25.00
C THR A 4 15.08 72.46 23.52
N ALA A 5 14.07 72.39 22.62
CA ALA A 5 14.06 72.98 21.27
C ALA A 5 14.84 72.27 20.14
N ASP A 6 14.09 71.48 19.37
CA ASP A 6 13.94 71.72 17.92
C ASP A 6 12.49 71.27 17.55
N ASP A 7 11.55 72.21 17.54
CA ASP A 7 10.99 72.87 16.35
C ASP A 7 10.17 71.91 15.44
N LEU A 8 8.84 71.86 15.62
CA LEU A 8 7.89 72.65 14.81
C LEU A 8 7.97 72.41 13.29
N SER A 9 7.88 71.15 12.85
CA SER A 9 7.68 70.80 11.43
C SER A 9 6.92 69.47 11.19
N ALA A 10 5.62 69.46 11.48
CA ALA A 10 4.68 68.46 10.92
C ALA A 10 3.24 69.03 10.89
N PRO A 11 2.52 68.99 9.75
CA PRO A 11 1.22 69.66 9.59
C PRO A 11 0.05 68.92 10.25
N LEU A 12 -0.95 69.69 10.72
CA LEU A 12 -2.23 69.16 11.19
C LEU A 12 -3.04 68.59 10.02
N GLY A 13 -3.42 67.31 10.07
CA GLY A 13 -4.26 66.72 9.04
C GLY A 13 -4.71 65.29 9.31
N GLN A 14 -5.90 65.16 9.91
CA GLN A 14 -6.80 63.99 9.84
C GLN A 14 -6.21 62.58 10.08
N ASP A 15 -6.43 62.03 11.27
CA ASP A 15 -7.10 60.72 11.33
C ASP A 15 -7.88 60.52 12.65
N LYS A 16 -9.14 60.09 12.55
CA LYS A 16 -10.03 59.92 13.72
C LYS A 16 -9.89 58.49 14.28
N PRO A 17 -9.51 58.28 15.56
CA PRO A 17 -9.58 56.94 16.14
C PRO A 17 -11.02 56.45 16.19
N ARG A 18 -11.36 55.45 15.36
CA ARG A 18 -12.67 54.79 15.32
C ARG A 18 -13.00 54.15 16.67
N ARG A 19 -13.72 54.89 17.51
CA ARG A 19 -14.20 54.46 18.83
C ARG A 19 -15.19 53.29 18.65
N LYS A 20 -14.71 52.04 18.69
CA LYS A 20 -15.54 50.84 18.62
C LYS A 20 -16.57 50.87 19.76
N ARG A 21 -17.83 51.20 19.45
CA ARG A 21 -18.98 51.03 20.37
C ARG A 21 -19.06 49.55 20.73
N ARG A 22 -18.66 49.19 21.95
CA ARG A 22 -18.94 47.86 22.50
C ARG A 22 -20.45 47.78 22.75
N LEU A 23 -21.18 47.01 21.94
CA LEU A 23 -22.54 46.61 22.31
C LEU A 23 -22.46 45.84 23.62
N ARG A 24 -23.08 46.39 24.68
CA ARG A 24 -23.32 45.66 25.92
C ARG A 24 -24.58 44.83 25.73
N LEU A 25 -24.39 43.56 25.35
CA LEU A 25 -25.46 42.56 25.46
C LEU A 25 -25.78 42.36 26.95
N PRO A 26 -27.07 42.19 27.33
CA PRO A 26 -27.47 42.08 28.74
C PRO A 26 -27.17 40.70 29.37
N PHE A 27 -26.48 39.81 28.65
CA PHE A 27 -26.16 38.45 29.07
C PHE A 27 -24.66 38.19 28.99
N THR A 28 -24.12 37.42 29.94
CA THR A 28 -22.71 37.03 29.93
C THR A 28 -22.44 35.91 28.92
N ALA A 29 -21.19 35.80 28.45
CA ALA A 29 -20.80 34.73 27.53
C ALA A 29 -21.03 33.32 28.12
N MET A 30 -20.89 33.15 29.45
CA MET A 30 -21.24 31.90 30.14
C MET A 30 -22.74 31.58 30.09
N GLN A 31 -23.62 32.59 30.24
CA GLN A 31 -25.07 32.36 30.13
C GLN A 31 -25.46 31.92 28.71
N LEU A 32 -24.86 32.53 27.68
CA LEU A 32 -25.08 32.11 26.30
C LEU A 32 -24.62 30.65 26.06
N LEU A 33 -23.44 30.29 26.57
CA LEU A 33 -22.88 28.94 26.45
C LEU A 33 -23.74 27.89 27.19
N ALA A 34 -24.22 28.22 28.39
CA ALA A 34 -25.09 27.34 29.16
C ALA A 34 -26.44 27.09 28.47
N VAL A 35 -27.05 28.13 27.87
CA VAL A 35 -28.29 27.98 27.09
C VAL A 35 -28.07 27.12 25.84
N LEU A 36 -26.95 27.30 25.12
CA LEU A 36 -26.61 26.49 23.95
C LEU A 36 -26.38 25.00 24.31
N LEU A 37 -25.67 24.73 25.41
CA LEU A 37 -25.46 23.36 25.92
C LEU A 37 -26.77 22.70 26.37
N GLY A 38 -27.64 23.44 27.07
CA GLY A 38 -28.96 22.96 27.46
C GLY A 38 -29.83 22.64 26.25
N LEU A 39 -29.83 23.50 25.24
CA LEU A 39 -30.61 23.30 24.01
C LEU A 39 -30.10 22.11 23.19
N PHE A 40 -28.77 21.91 23.13
CA PHE A 40 -28.16 20.71 22.53
C PHE A 40 -28.53 19.42 23.28
N LEU A 41 -28.51 19.43 24.61
CA LEU A 41 -28.92 18.27 25.41
C LEU A 41 -30.41 17.92 25.21
N VAL A 42 -31.29 18.93 25.15
CA VAL A 42 -32.72 18.72 24.91
C VAL A 42 -32.99 18.20 23.50
N THR A 43 -32.32 18.72 22.46
CA THR A 43 -32.49 18.20 21.09
C THR A 43 -31.90 16.80 20.93
N PHE A 44 -30.75 16.51 21.55
CA PHE A 44 -30.17 15.16 21.58
C PHE A 44 -31.06 14.16 22.31
N ALA A 45 -31.59 14.51 23.49
CA ALA A 45 -32.50 13.65 24.25
C ALA A 45 -33.82 13.42 23.50
N GLY A 46 -34.37 14.45 22.85
CA GLY A 46 -35.53 14.32 21.97
C GLY A 46 -35.26 13.38 20.81
N PHE A 47 -34.12 13.52 20.12
CA PHE A 47 -33.73 12.61 19.05
C PHE A 47 -33.57 11.17 19.57
N ALA A 48 -32.88 10.95 20.68
CA ALA A 48 -32.67 9.62 21.25
C ALA A 48 -33.96 8.91 21.71
N ILE A 49 -34.95 9.65 22.21
CA ILE A 49 -36.22 9.09 22.70
C ILE A 49 -37.22 8.83 21.56
N PHE A 50 -37.27 9.71 20.56
CA PHE A 50 -38.29 9.66 19.51
C PHE A 50 -37.80 9.08 18.17
N ASN A 51 -36.50 9.09 17.88
CA ASN A 51 -35.95 8.52 16.65
C ASN A 51 -35.67 7.02 16.79
N LYS A 52 -36.73 6.21 16.71
CA LYS A 52 -36.65 4.75 16.66
C LYS A 52 -36.37 4.30 15.23
N ASP A 53 -35.09 4.30 14.85
CA ASP A 53 -34.62 3.69 13.60
C ASP A 53 -34.09 2.27 13.87
N PRO A 54 -34.86 1.20 13.60
CA PRO A 54 -34.45 -0.17 13.89
C PRO A 54 -33.36 -0.71 12.96
N LEU A 55 -32.92 0.06 11.96
CA LEU A 55 -31.86 -0.30 11.01
C LEU A 55 -30.66 0.68 11.08
N GLY A 56 -30.63 1.54 12.09
CA GLY A 56 -29.58 2.56 12.30
C GLY A 56 -28.21 1.97 12.64
N GLY A 57 -27.50 1.49 11.60
CA GLY A 57 -26.15 0.93 11.71
C GLY A 57 -25.79 -0.10 10.64
N GLU A 58 -26.77 -0.64 9.88
CA GLU A 58 -26.50 -1.68 8.89
C GLU A 58 -26.20 -1.11 7.49
N PRO A 59 -25.18 -1.63 6.77
CA PRO A 59 -24.78 -1.13 5.45
C PRO A 59 -25.75 -1.55 4.33
N MET A 60 -26.70 -0.67 4.01
CA MET A 60 -27.72 -0.92 2.97
C MET A 60 -27.22 -0.55 1.55
N THR A 61 -27.05 -1.55 0.69
CA THR A 61 -26.78 -1.34 -0.75
C THR A 61 -28.08 -1.43 -1.56
N ARG A 62 -28.43 -0.38 -2.32
CA ARG A 62 -29.55 -0.39 -3.25
C ARG A 62 -29.08 -0.76 -4.66
N ILE A 63 -29.51 -1.91 -5.17
CA ILE A 63 -29.27 -2.33 -6.56
C ILE A 63 -30.53 -2.02 -7.39
N ALA A 64 -30.38 -1.23 -8.45
CA ALA A 64 -31.47 -0.93 -9.38
C ALA A 64 -31.53 -2.01 -10.47
N ILE A 65 -32.54 -2.88 -10.41
CA ILE A 65 -32.82 -3.87 -11.46
C ILE A 65 -33.62 -3.17 -12.56
N LYS A 66 -33.06 -3.09 -13.78
CA LYS A 66 -33.85 -2.80 -14.98
C LYS A 66 -34.56 -4.10 -15.40
N PRO A 67 -35.89 -4.12 -15.55
CA PRO A 67 -36.56 -5.27 -16.17
C PRO A 67 -36.15 -5.35 -17.65
N ALA A 68 -35.87 -6.57 -18.11
CA ALA A 68 -35.65 -6.84 -19.52
C ALA A 68 -36.98 -6.68 -20.27
N THR A 69 -36.94 -5.99 -21.42
CA THR A 69 -38.07 -5.93 -22.35
C THR A 69 -37.95 -7.06 -23.35
N ASP A 70 -38.92 -7.97 -23.33
CA ASP A 70 -39.06 -9.02 -24.34
C ASP A 70 -39.26 -8.44 -25.74
N ASN A 71 -38.75 -9.13 -26.76
CA ASN A 71 -39.40 -9.17 -28.08
C ASN A 71 -38.95 -10.37 -28.93
N ALA A 72 -39.92 -11.27 -29.14
CA ALA A 72 -40.25 -11.99 -30.37
C ALA A 72 -39.47 -13.25 -30.82
N ALA A 73 -40.30 -14.22 -31.27
CA ALA A 73 -40.05 -15.32 -32.21
C ALA A 73 -39.15 -16.51 -31.78
N ASP A 74 -39.50 -17.78 -32.01
CA ASP A 74 -40.76 -18.34 -32.56
C ASP A 74 -40.94 -19.84 -32.25
N GLU A 75 -42.18 -20.32 -32.47
CA GLU A 75 -42.63 -21.71 -32.73
C GLU A 75 -42.59 -22.86 -31.67
N LYS A 76 -43.74 -23.57 -31.66
CA LYS A 76 -44.24 -24.77 -30.94
C LYS A 76 -45.14 -25.52 -31.97
N PRO A 77 -45.55 -26.83 -31.90
CA PRO A 77 -45.44 -27.91 -30.88
C PRO A 77 -44.52 -29.07 -31.37
N ALA A 78 -44.59 -30.37 -31.04
CA ALA A 78 -45.57 -31.30 -30.40
C ALA A 78 -44.84 -32.61 -29.97
N ALA A 79 -45.48 -33.72 -29.56
CA ALA A 79 -46.46 -34.07 -28.50
C ALA A 79 -46.68 -35.61 -28.56
N ALA A 80 -46.88 -36.28 -27.41
CA ALA A 80 -47.24 -37.71 -27.24
C ALA A 80 -46.26 -38.80 -27.78
N GLY A 81 -46.21 -40.02 -27.26
CA GLY A 81 -46.89 -40.64 -26.09
C GLY A 81 -46.68 -42.18 -26.06
N HIS A 82 -47.04 -42.83 -24.93
CA HIS A 82 -47.01 -44.29 -24.65
C HIS A 82 -45.63 -44.98 -24.59
N GLY A 83 -45.42 -46.08 -23.86
CA GLY A 83 -46.28 -46.80 -22.91
C GLY A 83 -45.69 -48.15 -22.45
N SER A 84 -46.18 -48.67 -21.32
CA SER A 84 -46.03 -50.04 -20.75
C SER A 84 -44.64 -50.68 -20.46
N GLU A 85 -44.37 -50.80 -19.15
CA GLU A 85 -44.31 -52.06 -18.39
C GLU A 85 -43.24 -53.16 -18.64
N ALA A 86 -42.47 -53.37 -17.57
CA ALA A 86 -42.35 -54.63 -16.79
C ALA A 86 -41.23 -55.66 -17.07
N LYS A 87 -40.56 -56.04 -15.95
CA LYS A 87 -40.07 -57.39 -15.57
C LYS A 87 -38.92 -58.00 -16.41
N GLN A 88 -38.07 -58.90 -15.88
CA GLN A 88 -37.67 -59.35 -14.52
C GLN A 88 -36.26 -59.99 -14.68
N GLU A 89 -35.52 -60.20 -13.58
CA GLU A 89 -34.49 -61.28 -13.35
C GLU A 89 -33.65 -61.86 -14.53
N GLY A 90 -32.33 -62.04 -14.43
CA GLY A 90 -31.40 -61.95 -13.30
C GLY A 90 -30.13 -62.81 -13.53
N LYS A 91 -29.32 -62.96 -12.47
CA LYS A 91 -28.14 -63.85 -12.31
C LYS A 91 -26.83 -63.56 -13.08
N HIS A 92 -25.81 -63.28 -12.25
CA HIS A 92 -24.41 -63.74 -12.30
C HIS A 92 -24.02 -64.80 -13.35
N GLU A 93 -22.83 -64.63 -13.96
CA GLU A 93 -21.63 -65.38 -13.52
C GLU A 93 -20.31 -64.69 -13.93
N THR A 94 -19.23 -65.05 -13.25
CA THR A 94 -17.86 -64.54 -13.39
C THR A 94 -17.05 -65.35 -14.40
N GLN A 95 -16.16 -64.72 -15.19
CA GLN A 95 -14.71 -65.04 -15.17
C GLN A 95 -13.82 -64.10 -16.01
N ASP A 96 -12.66 -63.81 -15.43
CA ASP A 96 -11.31 -63.57 -15.98
C ASP A 96 -11.03 -62.64 -17.18
N ALA A 97 -10.04 -61.77 -16.97
CA ALA A 97 -9.47 -60.84 -17.96
C ALA A 97 -8.30 -61.46 -18.76
N PRO A 98 -7.91 -60.85 -19.90
CA PRO A 98 -6.56 -60.28 -19.94
C PRO A 98 -6.40 -58.96 -20.73
N LYS A 99 -5.88 -57.94 -20.01
CA LYS A 99 -4.92 -56.87 -20.38
C LYS A 99 -4.91 -56.18 -21.78
N GLN A 100 -4.73 -54.85 -21.69
CA GLN A 100 -4.25 -53.85 -22.67
C GLN A 100 -5.30 -53.22 -23.63
N PRO A 101 -5.09 -51.97 -24.10
CA PRO A 101 -4.59 -50.80 -23.36
C PRO A 101 -5.34 -49.48 -23.67
N GLY A 102 -5.54 -48.62 -22.66
CA GLY A 102 -5.84 -47.19 -22.87
C GLY A 102 -7.28 -46.84 -23.25
N GLU A 103 -8.18 -46.76 -22.26
CA GLU A 103 -9.54 -46.25 -22.46
C GLU A 103 -9.65 -44.74 -22.17
N GLN A 104 -10.21 -44.01 -23.13
CA GLN A 104 -10.70 -42.64 -22.92
C GLN A 104 -11.92 -42.69 -22.00
N LYS A 105 -11.95 -41.85 -20.97
CA LYS A 105 -13.11 -41.75 -20.06
C LYS A 105 -14.24 -40.98 -20.73
N THR A 106 -15.15 -41.71 -21.36
CA THR A 106 -16.49 -41.20 -21.71
C THR A 106 -17.32 -41.10 -20.43
N VAL A 107 -17.97 -39.96 -20.21
CA VAL A 107 -18.94 -39.79 -19.12
C VAL A 107 -20.30 -39.56 -19.75
N THR A 108 -21.19 -40.57 -19.65
CA THR A 108 -22.57 -40.44 -20.10
C THR A 108 -23.35 -39.58 -19.13
N MET A 109 -23.81 -38.41 -19.58
CA MET A 109 -24.74 -37.58 -18.81
C MET A 109 -26.18 -37.92 -19.22
N ILE A 110 -27.06 -38.06 -18.22
CA ILE A 110 -28.49 -38.33 -18.42
C ILE A 110 -29.25 -37.09 -17.94
N ASP A 111 -30.00 -36.45 -18.86
CA ASP A 111 -30.88 -35.34 -18.50
C ASP A 111 -32.10 -35.88 -17.73
N GLY A 112 -32.24 -35.44 -16.47
CA GLY A 112 -33.31 -35.84 -15.56
C GLY A 112 -34.71 -35.35 -15.93
N SER A 113 -34.87 -34.56 -17.00
CA SER A 113 -36.16 -34.05 -17.48
C SER A 113 -36.65 -34.68 -18.80
N THR A 114 -35.74 -35.17 -19.65
CA THR A 114 -36.09 -35.76 -20.96
C THR A 114 -35.61 -37.21 -21.16
N GLY A 115 -34.71 -37.72 -20.32
CA GLY A 115 -34.23 -39.11 -20.36
C GLY A 115 -33.27 -39.44 -21.51
N ALA A 116 -32.90 -38.46 -22.35
CA ALA A 116 -31.91 -38.64 -23.39
C ALA A 116 -30.50 -38.87 -22.79
N ARG A 117 -29.72 -39.75 -23.43
CA ARG A 117 -28.32 -40.01 -23.08
C ARG A 117 -27.41 -39.27 -24.03
N HIS A 118 -26.44 -38.53 -23.48
CA HIS A 118 -25.37 -37.91 -24.26
C HIS A 118 -24.02 -38.44 -23.81
N ASP A 119 -23.30 -39.07 -24.73
CA ASP A 119 -21.93 -39.55 -24.53
C ASP A 119 -20.94 -38.48 -24.97
N VAL A 120 -20.14 -37.96 -24.04
CA VAL A 120 -19.10 -36.97 -24.32
C VAL A 120 -17.73 -37.65 -24.25
N VAL A 121 -17.05 -37.71 -25.39
CA VAL A 121 -15.66 -38.20 -25.50
C VAL A 121 -14.72 -37.05 -25.17
N ILE A 122 -13.93 -37.20 -24.10
CA ILE A 122 -12.92 -36.20 -23.71
C ILE A 122 -11.68 -36.35 -24.61
N GLY A 123 -11.71 -35.66 -25.75
CA GLY A 123 -10.54 -35.46 -26.61
C GLY A 123 -9.55 -34.48 -25.98
N ALA A 124 -8.25 -34.68 -26.22
CA ALA A 124 -7.21 -33.77 -25.75
C ALA A 124 -7.29 -32.44 -26.53
N GLY A 125 -7.77 -31.39 -25.85
CA GLY A 125 -7.78 -30.01 -26.30
C GLY A 125 -7.52 -29.10 -25.10
N ASP A 126 -6.80 -28.00 -25.32
CA ASP A 126 -6.28 -27.14 -24.26
C ASP A 126 -7.35 -26.48 -23.37
N THR A 127 -6.89 -26.01 -22.20
CA THR A 127 -7.61 -25.18 -21.21
C THR A 127 -8.57 -25.91 -20.25
N ALA A 128 -8.04 -26.41 -19.14
CA ALA A 128 -8.77 -26.51 -17.88
C ALA A 128 -7.81 -26.42 -16.68
N ASP A 129 -7.86 -25.26 -16.04
CA ASP A 129 -7.37 -24.91 -14.71
C ASP A 129 -7.32 -26.10 -13.72
N LYS A 130 -6.11 -26.60 -13.47
CA LYS A 130 -5.79 -27.33 -12.23
C LYS A 130 -5.02 -26.36 -11.35
N GLY A 131 -5.54 -26.11 -10.15
CA GLY A 131 -4.90 -25.25 -9.17
C GLY A 131 -3.51 -25.76 -8.79
N ASP A 132 -2.49 -25.20 -9.43
CA ASP A 132 -1.11 -25.46 -9.08
C ASP A 132 -0.83 -24.93 -7.67
N ALA A 133 -0.32 -25.81 -6.82
CA ALA A 133 0.36 -25.41 -5.59
C ALA A 133 1.55 -24.54 -6.00
N SER A 134 1.41 -23.23 -5.78
CA SER A 134 2.22 -22.16 -6.38
C SER A 134 3.70 -22.50 -6.53
N ALA A 135 4.11 -22.80 -7.77
CA ALA A 135 5.51 -22.88 -8.13
C ALA A 135 6.20 -21.55 -7.75
N PRO A 136 7.38 -21.58 -7.11
CA PRO A 136 8.05 -20.37 -6.70
C PRO A 136 8.38 -19.50 -7.93
N PRO A 137 8.18 -18.17 -7.86
CA PRO A 137 8.32 -17.32 -9.03
C PRO A 137 9.73 -17.42 -9.63
N PRO A 138 9.86 -17.46 -10.97
CA PRO A 138 11.16 -17.54 -11.64
C PRO A 138 12.04 -16.33 -11.30
N VAL A 139 13.35 -16.47 -11.52
CA VAL A 139 14.29 -15.34 -11.39
C VAL A 139 13.93 -14.29 -12.44
N MET A 140 13.63 -13.07 -11.99
CA MET A 140 13.19 -11.98 -12.88
C MET A 140 14.35 -11.47 -13.73
N ALA A 141 14.04 -10.91 -14.91
CA ALA A 141 15.06 -10.31 -15.78
C ALA A 141 15.78 -9.15 -15.09
N GLY A 142 17.11 -9.07 -15.24
CA GLY A 142 17.94 -8.04 -14.60
C GLY A 142 18.21 -8.24 -13.10
N ILE A 143 17.77 -9.35 -12.50
CA ILE A 143 18.10 -9.74 -11.13
C ILE A 143 19.36 -10.60 -11.12
N ASN A 144 20.25 -10.36 -10.16
CA ASN A 144 21.45 -11.19 -9.99
C ASN A 144 21.06 -12.48 -9.24
N PRO A 145 21.12 -13.68 -9.87
CA PRO A 145 20.70 -14.92 -9.23
C PRO A 145 21.59 -15.29 -8.02
N LYS A 146 22.82 -14.77 -7.93
CA LYS A 146 23.69 -14.97 -6.75
C LYS A 146 23.14 -14.27 -5.49
N LEU A 147 22.35 -13.22 -5.65
CA LEU A 147 21.72 -12.50 -4.54
C LEU A 147 20.38 -13.09 -4.11
N LEU A 148 20.08 -14.33 -4.52
CA LEU A 148 18.87 -15.05 -4.17
C LEU A 148 19.21 -16.40 -3.54
N GLU A 149 18.54 -16.74 -2.44
CA GLU A 149 18.51 -18.10 -1.89
C GLU A 149 17.08 -18.67 -1.93
N LYS A 150 16.96 -20.00 -2.03
CA LYS A 150 15.67 -20.67 -2.07
C LYS A 150 15.12 -20.87 -0.65
N SER A 151 13.93 -20.33 -0.39
CA SER A 151 13.14 -20.61 0.82
C SER A 151 11.92 -21.49 0.52
N ARG A 152 11.16 -21.87 1.56
CA ARG A 152 9.86 -22.53 1.43
C ARG A 152 8.81 -21.73 0.64
N TYR A 153 8.97 -20.41 0.55
CA TYR A 153 8.04 -19.49 -0.11
C TYR A 153 8.55 -18.97 -1.46
N GLY A 154 9.72 -19.42 -1.92
CA GLY A 154 10.37 -18.95 -3.15
C GLY A 154 11.72 -18.27 -2.89
N MET A 155 12.21 -17.55 -3.89
CA MET A 155 13.51 -16.89 -3.83
C MET A 155 13.48 -15.65 -2.93
N ILE A 156 14.39 -15.57 -1.96
CA ILE A 156 14.52 -14.46 -1.01
C ILE A 156 15.95 -13.87 -1.08
N PRO A 157 16.16 -12.58 -0.78
CA PRO A 157 17.45 -11.93 -0.96
C PRO A 157 18.52 -12.45 0.01
N VAL A 158 19.75 -12.59 -0.49
CA VAL A 158 20.94 -13.00 0.29
C VAL A 158 22.16 -12.18 -0.11
N VAL A 159 23.16 -12.10 0.77
CA VAL A 159 24.48 -11.53 0.47
C VAL A 159 25.37 -12.63 -0.14
N ALA A 160 26.00 -12.36 -1.27
CA ALA A 160 26.92 -13.29 -1.93
C ALA A 160 28.10 -12.54 -2.56
N ASP A 161 29.29 -13.13 -2.56
CA ASP A 161 30.52 -12.56 -3.15
C ASP A 161 30.84 -11.11 -2.70
N GLY A 162 30.48 -10.75 -1.46
CA GLY A 162 30.60 -9.38 -0.92
C GLY A 162 29.55 -8.39 -1.44
N LEU A 163 28.71 -8.79 -2.41
CA LEU A 163 27.62 -7.99 -2.94
C LEU A 163 26.42 -8.02 -1.99
N LYS A 164 25.87 -6.84 -1.70
CA LYS A 164 24.65 -6.66 -0.90
C LYS A 164 23.50 -6.19 -1.80
N PRO A 165 22.27 -6.72 -1.65
CA PRO A 165 21.08 -6.23 -2.35
C PRO A 165 20.90 -4.71 -2.27
N PHE A 166 21.16 -4.09 -1.12
CA PHE A 166 21.13 -2.64 -0.94
C PHE A 166 22.06 -1.87 -1.89
N ASN A 167 23.21 -2.43 -2.25
CA ASN A 167 24.17 -1.79 -3.16
C ASN A 167 23.87 -2.11 -4.62
N VAL A 168 23.49 -3.35 -4.94
CA VAL A 168 23.28 -3.82 -6.32
C VAL A 168 21.93 -3.37 -6.89
N TYR A 169 20.93 -3.18 -6.04
CA TYR A 169 19.60 -2.75 -6.45
C TYR A 169 19.30 -1.27 -6.13
N ALA A 170 20.26 -0.52 -5.58
CA ALA A 170 20.19 0.93 -5.56
C ALA A 170 20.03 1.49 -7.00
N ALA A 171 19.28 2.58 -7.15
CA ALA A 171 19.27 3.30 -8.43
C ALA A 171 20.50 4.22 -8.56
N ASP A 172 20.86 4.53 -9.81
CA ASP A 172 21.98 5.41 -10.10
C ASP A 172 21.70 6.83 -9.61
N ALA A 173 22.73 7.45 -9.05
CA ALA A 173 22.69 8.85 -8.62
C ALA A 173 24.09 9.46 -8.74
N ASP A 174 24.17 10.75 -9.07
CA ASP A 174 25.41 11.51 -8.94
C ASP A 174 25.70 11.76 -7.45
N ARG A 175 26.33 10.78 -6.80
CA ARG A 175 26.67 10.82 -5.38
C ARG A 175 27.68 11.92 -5.06
N ALA A 176 28.53 12.29 -6.02
CA ALA A 176 29.50 13.37 -5.85
C ALA A 176 28.83 14.75 -5.81
N LYS A 177 27.79 14.97 -6.61
CA LYS A 177 26.92 16.16 -6.54
C LYS A 177 26.00 16.11 -5.32
N ALA A 178 25.42 14.95 -5.00
CA ALA A 178 24.57 14.75 -3.82
C ALA A 178 25.30 15.09 -2.50
N ALA A 179 26.60 14.81 -2.41
CA ALA A 179 27.43 15.19 -1.26
C ALA A 179 27.57 16.72 -1.09
N LYS A 180 27.50 17.50 -2.18
CA LYS A 180 27.80 18.94 -2.22
C LYS A 180 26.55 19.86 -2.25
N MET A 181 25.36 19.29 -2.39
CA MET A 181 24.10 20.04 -2.53
C MET A 181 23.04 19.52 -1.57
N PRO A 182 22.04 20.34 -1.16
CA PRO A 182 20.81 19.84 -0.55
C PRO A 182 20.17 18.74 -1.40
N VAL A 183 19.76 17.63 -0.79
CA VAL A 183 19.09 16.53 -1.50
C VAL A 183 17.70 16.27 -0.94
N VAL A 184 16.79 15.84 -1.81
CA VAL A 184 15.50 15.26 -1.40
C VAL A 184 15.37 13.88 -2.00
N ALA A 185 14.90 12.92 -1.20
CA ALA A 185 14.35 11.66 -1.70
C ALA A 185 12.83 11.67 -1.54
N ILE A 186 12.13 11.01 -2.47
CA ILE A 186 10.68 10.80 -2.41
C ILE A 186 10.43 9.29 -2.44
N VAL A 187 9.57 8.81 -1.55
CA VAL A 187 9.13 7.42 -1.47
C VAL A 187 7.62 7.36 -1.71
N ILE A 188 7.20 6.61 -2.73
CA ILE A 188 5.78 6.36 -3.00
C ILE A 188 5.41 4.98 -2.47
N GLY A 189 4.55 4.93 -1.45
CA GLY A 189 3.99 3.70 -0.88
C GLY A 189 2.62 3.32 -1.45
N GLY A 190 2.15 2.13 -1.04
CA GLY A 190 0.85 1.56 -1.41
C GLY A 190 0.83 0.88 -2.79
N LEU A 191 1.99 0.74 -3.45
CA LEU A 191 2.06 0.21 -4.81
C LEU A 191 1.76 -1.30 -4.83
N GLY A 192 1.08 -1.76 -5.88
CA GLY A 192 0.49 -3.11 -5.97
C GLY A 192 -1.01 -3.15 -5.68
N VAL A 193 -1.53 -2.22 -4.87
CA VAL A 193 -2.98 -2.08 -4.65
C VAL A 193 -3.60 -1.27 -5.79
N GLY A 194 -4.10 -1.97 -6.81
CA GLY A 194 -4.67 -1.38 -8.02
C GLY A 194 -3.61 -1.18 -9.11
N ALA A 195 -3.72 -1.99 -10.17
CA ALA A 195 -2.75 -2.03 -11.27
C ALA A 195 -2.61 -0.69 -12.01
N ALA A 196 -3.73 0.04 -12.21
CA ALA A 196 -3.72 1.34 -12.88
C ALA A 196 -2.93 2.40 -12.10
N LYS A 197 -3.25 2.62 -10.81
CA LYS A 197 -2.54 3.56 -9.93
C LYS A 197 -1.04 3.25 -9.84
N THR A 198 -0.72 1.96 -9.73
CA THR A 198 0.67 1.48 -9.66
C THR A 198 1.42 1.76 -10.96
N THR A 199 0.80 1.50 -12.11
CA THR A 199 1.40 1.77 -13.43
C THR A 199 1.56 3.28 -13.66
N ASP A 200 0.57 4.09 -13.25
CA ASP A 200 0.63 5.54 -13.32
C ASP A 200 1.83 6.11 -12.54
N ALA A 201 2.09 5.62 -11.32
CA ALA A 201 3.25 6.02 -10.54
C ALA A 201 4.57 5.67 -11.24
N ILE A 202 4.69 4.44 -11.78
CA ILE A 202 5.88 3.96 -12.51
C ILE A 202 6.14 4.74 -13.81
N MET A 203 5.09 5.22 -14.49
CA MET A 203 5.22 5.86 -15.81
C MET A 203 5.29 7.39 -15.76
N LYS A 204 4.81 8.03 -14.69
CA LYS A 204 4.70 9.51 -14.58
C LYS A 204 5.77 10.14 -13.70
N LEU A 205 6.37 9.39 -12.77
CA LEU A 205 7.39 9.90 -11.85
C LEU A 205 8.79 9.68 -12.42
N PRO A 206 9.77 10.57 -12.16
CA PRO A 206 11.14 10.38 -12.64
C PRO A 206 11.83 9.23 -11.88
N PRO A 207 12.80 8.52 -12.50
CA PRO A 207 13.44 7.32 -11.92
C PRO A 207 14.08 7.50 -10.53
N ALA A 208 14.46 8.72 -10.16
CA ALA A 208 15.00 9.04 -8.85
C ALA A 208 13.95 8.95 -7.71
N VAL A 209 12.65 8.92 -8.02
CA VAL A 209 11.61 8.61 -7.02
C VAL A 209 11.63 7.12 -6.70
N THR A 210 11.69 6.80 -5.42
CA THR A 210 11.74 5.43 -4.92
C THR A 210 10.32 4.87 -4.77
N LEU A 211 10.12 3.63 -5.18
CA LEU A 211 8.81 2.97 -5.22
C LEU A 211 8.75 1.83 -4.19
N ALA A 212 7.82 1.94 -3.24
CA ALA A 212 7.63 0.95 -2.18
C ALA A 212 6.35 0.12 -2.45
N PHE A 213 6.52 -1.19 -2.65
CA PHE A 213 5.44 -2.10 -3.05
C PHE A 213 4.93 -2.94 -1.87
N THR A 214 3.61 -3.09 -1.82
CA THR A 214 2.92 -4.03 -0.92
C THR A 214 3.14 -5.49 -1.38
N PRO A 215 3.13 -6.46 -0.46
CA PRO A 215 3.36 -7.88 -0.78
C PRO A 215 2.11 -8.57 -1.37
N TYR A 216 0.97 -7.86 -1.36
CA TYR A 216 -0.37 -8.36 -1.70
C TYR A 216 -0.88 -7.95 -3.09
N GLY A 217 -0.06 -7.26 -3.89
CA GLY A 217 -0.42 -6.99 -5.29
C GLY A 217 -0.68 -8.28 -6.07
N ALA A 218 -1.55 -8.23 -7.09
CA ALA A 218 -1.92 -9.42 -7.86
C ALA A 218 -0.72 -10.08 -8.57
N ASP A 219 0.26 -9.28 -9.00
CA ASP A 219 1.54 -9.76 -9.53
C ASP A 219 2.66 -8.78 -9.13
N PRO A 220 3.23 -8.91 -7.91
CA PRO A 220 4.25 -7.99 -7.41
C PRO A 220 5.56 -8.13 -8.20
N GLY A 221 5.84 -9.32 -8.75
CA GLY A 221 7.00 -9.60 -9.59
C GLY A 221 6.99 -8.79 -10.88
N LYS A 222 5.94 -8.89 -11.71
CA LYS A 222 5.84 -8.11 -12.97
C LYS A 222 5.79 -6.60 -12.73
N LEU A 223 5.21 -6.15 -11.62
CA LEU A 223 5.19 -4.74 -11.24
C LEU A 223 6.58 -4.22 -10.87
N ALA A 224 7.34 -5.01 -10.10
CA ALA A 224 8.73 -4.70 -9.78
C ALA A 224 9.63 -4.74 -11.04
N GLU A 225 9.44 -5.71 -11.94
CA GLU A 225 10.14 -5.77 -13.23
C GLU A 225 9.94 -4.49 -14.04
N ARG A 226 8.68 -4.03 -14.18
CA ARG A 226 8.35 -2.79 -14.89
C ARG A 226 8.98 -1.55 -14.24
N ALA A 227 8.95 -1.46 -12.91
CA ALA A 227 9.59 -0.38 -12.18
C ALA A 227 11.12 -0.37 -12.36
N ARG A 228 11.79 -1.54 -12.33
CA ARG A 228 13.22 -1.68 -12.64
C ARG A 228 13.55 -1.32 -14.08
N ALA A 229 12.68 -1.66 -15.03
CA ALA A 229 12.85 -1.29 -16.44
C ALA A 229 12.77 0.23 -16.64
N GLN A 230 11.94 0.93 -15.87
CA GLN A 230 11.92 2.40 -15.77
C GLN A 230 12.99 2.98 -14.82
N ARG A 231 14.01 2.19 -14.44
CA ARG A 231 15.16 2.58 -13.60
C ARG A 231 14.83 3.04 -12.18
N HIS A 232 13.62 2.79 -11.67
CA HIS A 232 13.27 3.13 -10.29
C HIS A 232 14.02 2.26 -9.27
N GLU A 233 14.36 2.88 -8.15
CA GLU A 233 14.71 2.17 -6.93
C GLU A 233 13.46 1.58 -6.29
N ILE A 234 13.58 0.38 -5.70
CA ILE A 234 12.45 -0.37 -5.19
C ILE A 234 12.69 -0.81 -3.74
N PHE A 235 11.68 -0.65 -2.91
CA PHE A 235 11.59 -1.17 -1.55
C PHE A 235 10.37 -2.09 -1.40
N LEU A 236 10.46 -3.07 -0.52
CA LEU A 236 9.33 -3.93 -0.14
C LEU A 236 8.68 -3.37 1.14
N GLN A 237 7.38 -3.09 1.10
CA GLN A 237 6.61 -2.71 2.28
C GLN A 237 6.24 -3.95 3.08
N ILE A 238 6.55 -3.95 4.37
CA ILE A 238 6.24 -5.01 5.32
C ILE A 238 5.06 -4.56 6.17
N PRO A 239 3.87 -5.19 6.04
CA PRO A 239 2.72 -4.90 6.87
C PRO A 239 3.01 -5.26 8.34
N MET A 240 2.77 -4.32 9.26
CA MET A 240 3.15 -4.42 10.67
C MET A 240 2.02 -3.91 11.58
N GLU A 241 1.92 -4.47 12.78
CA GLU A 241 0.85 -4.17 13.76
C GLU A 241 0.74 -2.66 14.12
N PRO A 242 -0.40 -2.01 13.85
CA PRO A 242 -0.72 -0.69 14.41
C PRO A 242 -1.27 -0.81 15.85
N TYR A 243 -1.74 0.28 16.46
CA TYR A 243 -2.31 0.23 17.83
C TYR A 243 -3.76 -0.23 17.87
N ASP A 244 -4.49 -0.05 16.77
CA ASP A 244 -5.90 -0.35 16.50
C ASP A 244 -6.09 -1.71 15.78
N PHE A 245 -5.13 -2.63 15.91
CA PHE A 245 -5.28 -4.00 15.41
C PHE A 245 -6.22 -4.80 16.35
N PRO A 246 -7.21 -5.56 15.83
CA PRO A 246 -7.43 -5.94 14.43
C PRO A 246 -8.41 -5.05 13.64
N ASP A 247 -9.01 -4.01 14.23
CA ASP A 247 -9.99 -3.13 13.56
C ASP A 247 -9.40 -2.49 12.28
N ASN A 248 -8.08 -2.28 12.28
CA ASN A 248 -7.30 -1.79 11.16
C ASN A 248 -6.21 -2.81 10.78
N ASP A 249 -6.59 -3.88 10.08
CA ASP A 249 -5.69 -4.96 9.66
C ASP A 249 -4.90 -4.61 8.38
N PRO A 250 -3.56 -4.51 8.43
CA PRO A 250 -2.71 -4.30 7.26
C PRO A 250 -2.68 -5.49 6.27
N GLY A 251 -3.20 -6.66 6.64
CA GLY A 251 -3.37 -7.85 5.80
C GLY A 251 -2.99 -9.18 6.48
N PRO A 252 -3.26 -10.34 5.83
CA PRO A 252 -3.23 -11.66 6.48
C PRO A 252 -1.84 -12.10 7.00
N GLN A 253 -0.76 -11.49 6.52
CA GLN A 253 0.62 -11.80 6.90
C GLN A 253 1.28 -10.66 7.72
N THR A 254 0.48 -9.77 8.32
CA THR A 254 0.97 -8.68 9.19
C THR A 254 1.90 -9.21 10.29
N LEU A 255 3.03 -8.54 10.54
CA LEU A 255 3.90 -8.87 11.66
C LEU A 255 3.28 -8.36 12.97
N LEU A 256 3.16 -9.22 13.99
CA LEU A 256 2.44 -8.94 15.23
C LEU A 256 3.33 -9.11 16.46
N THR A 257 3.17 -8.21 17.43
CA THR A 257 3.88 -8.25 18.73
C THR A 257 3.44 -9.39 19.64
N SER A 258 2.27 -10.00 19.36
CA SER A 258 1.74 -11.18 20.05
C SER A 258 2.29 -12.51 19.51
N LEU A 259 2.94 -12.51 18.35
CA LEU A 259 3.52 -13.71 17.74
C LEU A 259 4.93 -13.97 18.25
N SER A 260 5.33 -15.24 18.28
CA SER A 260 6.71 -15.62 18.54
C SER A 260 7.65 -15.11 17.44
N THR A 261 8.94 -15.03 17.77
CA THR A 261 9.98 -14.65 16.81
C THR A 261 9.91 -15.52 15.55
N ASP A 262 9.79 -16.84 15.68
CA ASP A 262 9.77 -17.78 14.55
C ASP A 262 8.54 -17.58 13.67
N GLN A 263 7.37 -17.31 14.25
CA GLN A 263 6.16 -16.98 13.50
C GLN A 263 6.32 -15.68 12.71
N ASN A 264 6.91 -14.64 13.31
CA ASN A 264 7.23 -13.40 12.60
C ASN A 264 8.33 -13.58 11.54
N MET A 265 9.32 -14.48 11.75
CA MET A 265 10.31 -14.82 10.73
C MET A 265 9.68 -15.53 9.52
N ASP A 266 8.76 -16.48 9.76
CA ASP A 266 8.06 -17.19 8.69
C ASP A 266 7.21 -16.23 7.85
N ARG A 267 6.48 -15.30 8.51
CA ARG A 267 5.77 -14.20 7.84
C ARG A 267 6.72 -13.28 7.06
N LEU A 268 7.87 -12.91 7.64
CA LEU A 268 8.88 -12.11 6.95
C LEU A 268 9.41 -12.82 5.70
N TYR A 269 9.70 -14.13 5.76
CA TYR A 269 10.18 -14.89 4.60
C TYR A 269 9.11 -15.01 3.50
N TRP A 270 7.82 -15.08 3.87
CA TRP A 270 6.72 -14.99 2.91
C TRP A 270 6.69 -13.64 2.21
N HIS A 271 6.88 -12.53 2.94
CA HIS A 271 6.95 -11.18 2.35
C HIS A 271 8.17 -11.04 1.43
N LEU A 272 9.34 -11.48 1.88
CA LEU A 272 10.59 -11.35 1.16
C LEU A 272 10.58 -12.11 -0.19
N SER A 273 9.75 -13.14 -0.34
CA SER A 273 9.67 -13.95 -1.56
C SER A 273 8.68 -13.45 -2.62
N ARG A 274 7.86 -12.43 -2.30
CA ARG A 274 6.80 -11.94 -3.19
C ARG A 274 7.32 -11.26 -4.47
N MET A 275 8.55 -10.75 -4.42
CA MET A 275 9.22 -10.01 -5.49
C MET A 275 10.74 -10.11 -5.31
N GLN A 276 11.50 -9.65 -6.30
CA GLN A 276 12.97 -9.66 -6.29
C GLN A 276 13.49 -8.26 -6.69
N GLY A 277 14.76 -7.97 -6.42
CA GLY A 277 15.41 -6.74 -6.91
C GLY A 277 15.10 -5.45 -6.16
N TYR A 278 14.68 -5.53 -4.90
CA TYR A 278 14.55 -4.38 -4.00
C TYR A 278 15.84 -4.15 -3.20
N ALA A 279 16.15 -2.89 -2.91
CA ALA A 279 17.32 -2.49 -2.13
C ALA A 279 17.10 -2.61 -0.61
N GLY A 280 15.85 -2.58 -0.16
CA GLY A 280 15.50 -2.61 1.24
C GLY A 280 14.04 -2.91 1.53
N ILE A 281 13.71 -2.90 2.82
CA ILE A 281 12.36 -3.03 3.34
C ILE A 281 11.93 -1.73 4.04
N THR A 282 10.63 -1.49 4.12
CA THR A 282 10.02 -0.41 4.90
C THR A 282 8.83 -0.94 5.68
N ASN A 283 8.46 -0.29 6.79
CA ASN A 283 7.16 -0.57 7.41
C ASN A 283 6.01 -0.10 6.50
N PHE A 284 4.86 -0.76 6.64
CA PHE A 284 3.54 -0.25 6.29
C PHE A 284 2.70 -0.30 7.55
N MET A 285 2.25 0.87 8.00
CA MET A 285 1.67 1.07 9.34
C MET A 285 2.68 0.65 10.41
N GLY A 286 2.36 -0.27 11.33
CA GLY A 286 3.35 -0.80 12.27
C GLY A 286 3.65 0.04 13.49
N ALA A 287 2.86 1.09 13.79
CA ALA A 287 3.17 2.04 14.85
C ALA A 287 3.38 1.40 16.24
N ARG A 288 2.75 0.25 16.51
CA ARG A 288 2.96 -0.57 17.71
C ARG A 288 4.15 -1.52 17.55
N PHE A 289 4.23 -2.24 16.43
CA PHE A 289 5.31 -3.19 16.15
C PHE A 289 6.70 -2.53 16.17
N ILE A 290 6.86 -1.41 15.46
CA ILE A 290 8.13 -0.68 15.30
C ILE A 290 8.60 0.01 16.60
N ALA A 291 7.70 0.17 17.57
CA ALA A 291 7.99 0.65 18.93
C ALA A 291 8.25 -0.48 19.94
N THR A 292 8.09 -1.75 19.53
CA THR A 292 8.21 -2.92 20.42
C THR A 292 9.54 -3.63 20.18
N GLU A 293 10.53 -3.32 21.01
CA GLU A 293 11.91 -3.80 20.81
C GLU A 293 12.05 -5.33 20.62
N PRO A 294 11.44 -6.20 21.46
CA PRO A 294 11.59 -7.66 21.30
C PRO A 294 11.07 -8.20 19.95
N ALA A 295 10.09 -7.53 19.34
CA ALA A 295 9.49 -7.91 18.07
C ALA A 295 10.27 -7.36 16.86
N MET A 296 10.73 -6.10 16.96
CA MET A 296 11.41 -5.41 15.85
C MET A 296 12.89 -5.82 15.70
N GLN A 297 13.58 -6.09 16.82
CA GLN A 297 15.01 -6.45 16.82
C GLN A 297 15.35 -7.68 15.96
N PRO A 298 14.62 -8.81 16.01
CA PRO A 298 14.85 -9.95 15.11
C PRO A 298 14.67 -9.61 13.63
N ILE A 299 13.62 -8.84 13.28
CA ILE A 299 13.30 -8.44 11.89
C ILE A 299 14.44 -7.62 11.28
N ILE A 300 14.95 -6.64 12.03
CA ILE A 300 16.08 -5.82 11.61
C ILE A 300 17.35 -6.67 11.43
N ARG A 301 17.66 -7.57 12.37
CA ARG A 301 18.85 -8.44 12.26
C ARG A 301 18.79 -9.35 11.03
N GLU A 302 17.65 -9.96 10.74
CA GLU A 302 17.50 -10.85 9.59
C GLU A 302 17.56 -10.06 8.27
N ALA A 303 16.94 -8.87 8.19
CA ALA A 303 17.05 -8.00 7.03
C ALA A 303 18.50 -7.48 6.82
N ALA A 304 19.21 -7.14 7.89
CA ALA A 304 20.61 -6.70 7.83
C ALA A 304 21.56 -7.82 7.38
N LYS A 305 21.36 -9.05 7.87
CA LYS A 305 22.06 -10.28 7.41
C LYS A 305 21.86 -10.53 5.91
N ARG A 306 20.68 -10.20 5.38
CA ARG A 306 20.35 -10.25 3.94
C ARG A 306 20.90 -9.09 3.13
N GLY A 307 21.61 -8.15 3.76
CA GLY A 307 22.24 -7.00 3.08
C GLY A 307 21.23 -5.99 2.54
N LEU A 308 20.06 -5.89 3.18
CA LEU A 308 19.01 -4.92 2.88
C LEU A 308 19.21 -3.63 3.69
N GLY A 309 18.62 -2.53 3.21
CA GLY A 309 18.38 -1.32 4.02
C GLY A 309 17.01 -1.35 4.70
N PHE A 310 16.85 -0.61 5.79
CA PHE A 310 15.54 -0.38 6.43
C PHE A 310 15.15 1.10 6.28
N PHE A 311 13.95 1.36 5.78
CA PHE A 311 13.33 2.67 5.80
C PHE A 311 12.19 2.69 6.82
N ASP A 312 12.24 3.64 7.74
CA ASP A 312 11.16 3.98 8.65
C ASP A 312 10.30 5.07 8.00
N ASP A 313 9.03 4.81 7.73
CA ASP A 313 8.14 5.80 7.09
C ASP A 313 7.88 7.06 7.96
N GLY A 314 8.34 7.07 9.21
CA GLY A 314 8.23 8.19 10.14
C GLY A 314 6.88 8.27 10.85
N SER A 315 5.94 7.36 10.57
CA SER A 315 4.58 7.38 11.13
C SER A 315 4.53 7.24 12.66
N SER A 316 5.53 6.61 13.28
CA SER A 316 5.63 6.45 14.73
C SER A 316 6.79 7.27 15.32
N PRO A 317 6.52 8.29 16.17
CA PRO A 317 7.57 9.01 16.88
C PRO A 317 8.27 8.13 17.93
N ARG A 318 7.67 6.99 18.32
CA ARG A 318 8.22 6.01 19.27
C ARG A 318 8.97 4.83 18.60
N SER A 319 9.22 4.91 17.30
CA SER A 319 9.99 3.89 16.58
C SER A 319 11.38 3.68 17.17
N ILE A 320 11.73 2.42 17.44
CA ILE A 320 13.08 2.02 17.84
C ILE A 320 13.93 1.53 16.65
N ALA A 321 13.40 1.60 15.42
CA ALA A 321 14.04 1.05 14.23
C ALA A 321 15.43 1.66 13.95
N SER A 322 15.62 2.96 14.22
CA SER A 322 16.93 3.62 14.11
C SER A 322 17.99 2.99 15.02
N GLN A 323 17.63 2.75 16.29
CA GLN A 323 18.52 2.11 17.26
C GLN A 323 18.83 0.66 16.88
N ALA A 324 17.80 -0.13 16.52
CA ALA A 324 17.99 -1.51 16.08
C ALA A 324 18.85 -1.61 14.81
N ALA A 325 18.61 -0.73 13.83
CA ALA A 325 19.38 -0.69 12.58
C ALA A 325 20.85 -0.28 12.83
N GLY A 326 21.08 0.67 13.75
CA GLY A 326 22.41 1.02 14.23
C GLY A 326 23.14 -0.17 14.86
N SER A 327 22.49 -0.88 15.78
CA SER A 327 23.03 -2.09 16.43
C SER A 327 23.34 -3.23 15.45
N ALA A 328 22.63 -3.31 14.32
CA ALA A 328 22.86 -4.31 13.27
C ALA A 328 23.78 -3.81 12.12
N ALA A 329 24.39 -2.62 12.25
CA ALA A 329 25.17 -1.95 11.20
C ALA A 329 24.43 -1.81 9.85
N MET A 330 23.10 -1.73 9.89
CA MET A 330 22.23 -1.68 8.72
C MET A 330 22.18 -0.26 8.12
N PRO A 331 22.04 -0.12 6.79
CA PRO A 331 21.62 1.15 6.19
C PRO A 331 20.22 1.52 6.68
N PHE A 332 20.07 2.76 7.16
CA PHE A 332 18.82 3.25 7.75
C PHE A 332 18.44 4.60 7.14
N GLY A 333 17.15 4.81 6.94
CA GLY A 333 16.56 6.12 6.63
C GLY A 333 15.25 6.27 7.39
N LYS A 334 14.89 7.52 7.68
CA LYS A 334 13.61 7.87 8.29
C LYS A 334 12.91 8.92 7.42
N GLY A 335 11.60 8.80 7.31
CA GLY A 335 10.74 9.80 6.70
C GLY A 335 10.66 11.07 7.54
N ASP A 336 10.87 12.23 6.90
CA ASP A 336 10.74 13.54 7.53
C ASP A 336 9.30 14.10 7.41
N ILE A 337 8.67 13.92 6.25
CA ILE A 337 7.39 14.57 5.92
C ILE A 337 6.47 13.64 5.11
N ALA A 338 5.32 13.32 5.68
CA ALA A 338 4.19 12.77 4.94
C ALA A 338 3.58 13.87 4.04
N ILE A 339 3.77 13.74 2.73
CA ILE A 339 3.42 14.75 1.72
C ILE A 339 1.91 14.85 1.53
N ASP A 340 1.21 13.72 1.52
CA ASP A 340 -0.22 13.63 1.22
C ASP A 340 -1.09 13.20 2.41
N ALA A 341 -0.61 13.44 3.64
CA ALA A 341 -1.38 13.26 4.87
C ALA A 341 -2.75 13.97 4.85
N VAL A 342 -2.84 15.08 4.10
CA VAL A 342 -4.11 15.64 3.62
C VAL A 342 -4.06 15.67 2.09
N PRO A 343 -4.81 14.81 1.38
CA PRO A 343 -4.64 14.58 -0.06
C PRO A 343 -5.33 15.65 -0.92
N THR A 344 -4.93 16.91 -0.75
CA THR A 344 -5.36 18.06 -1.56
C THR A 344 -4.15 18.77 -2.15
N ALA A 345 -4.28 19.34 -3.35
CA ALA A 345 -3.15 19.98 -4.04
C ALA A 345 -2.46 21.05 -3.17
N THR A 346 -3.22 21.90 -2.49
CA THR A 346 -2.69 22.98 -1.63
C THR A 346 -1.90 22.46 -0.42
N GLU A 347 -2.34 21.37 0.21
CA GLU A 347 -1.63 20.79 1.35
C GLU A 347 -0.39 20.01 0.91
N ILE A 348 -0.48 19.29 -0.22
CA ILE A 348 0.65 18.60 -0.85
C ILE A 348 1.74 19.60 -1.24
N ASP A 349 1.39 20.69 -1.93
CA ASP A 349 2.35 21.75 -2.30
C ASP A 349 3.01 22.37 -1.06
N ARG A 350 2.24 22.54 0.04
CA ARG A 350 2.78 23.04 1.31
C ARG A 350 3.74 22.05 1.96
N ALA A 351 3.45 20.75 1.90
CA ALA A 351 4.33 19.70 2.41
C ALA A 351 5.61 19.59 1.58
N LEU A 352 5.53 19.72 0.25
CA LEU A 352 6.68 19.76 -0.65
C LEU A 352 7.58 20.98 -0.39
N ASN A 353 7.00 22.16 -0.19
CA ASN A 353 7.78 23.35 0.20
C ASN A 353 8.46 23.18 1.58
N LYS A 354 7.79 22.55 2.56
CA LYS A 354 8.43 22.19 3.86
C LYS A 354 9.58 21.21 3.69
N LEU A 355 9.45 20.27 2.75
CA LEU A 355 10.49 19.26 2.45
C LEU A 355 11.73 19.90 1.82
N GLU A 356 11.55 20.90 0.96
CA GLU A 356 12.66 21.73 0.47
C GLU A 356 13.38 22.47 1.60
N SER A 357 12.65 23.12 2.51
CA SER A 357 13.26 23.82 3.66
C SER A 357 14.06 22.85 4.53
N ALA A 358 13.48 21.70 4.89
CA ALA A 358 14.16 20.66 5.67
C ALA A 358 15.45 20.17 4.97
N ALA A 359 15.41 19.97 3.64
CA ALA A 359 16.59 19.57 2.87
C ALA A 359 17.69 20.65 2.82
N ARG A 360 17.32 21.94 2.79
CA ARG A 360 18.28 23.06 2.87
C ARG A 360 18.90 23.19 4.26
N GLU A 361 18.10 23.04 5.31
CA GLU A 361 18.53 23.15 6.70
C GLU A 361 19.44 21.97 7.12
N ARG A 362 19.12 20.75 6.69
CA ARG A 362 19.77 19.50 7.13
C ARG A 362 20.69 18.88 6.08
N GLY A 363 20.76 19.44 4.88
CA GLY A 363 21.48 18.89 3.73
C GLY A 363 20.81 17.69 3.04
N ALA A 364 19.84 17.04 3.71
CA ALA A 364 19.01 15.95 3.18
C ALA A 364 17.62 15.95 3.84
N ALA A 365 16.57 15.58 3.10
CA ALA A 365 15.27 15.23 3.68
C ALA A 365 14.55 14.15 2.84
N VAL A 366 13.67 13.37 3.47
CA VAL A 366 12.89 12.31 2.82
C VAL A 366 11.38 12.57 2.95
N GLY A 367 10.70 12.69 1.81
CA GLY A 367 9.25 12.78 1.74
C GLY A 367 8.60 11.44 1.42
N ILE A 368 7.45 11.17 2.03
CA ILE A 368 6.65 9.96 1.81
C ILE A 368 5.29 10.36 1.26
N ALA A 369 4.81 9.68 0.23
CA ALA A 369 3.45 9.83 -0.27
C ALA A 369 2.83 8.47 -0.60
N SER A 370 1.51 8.44 -0.76
CA SER A 370 0.78 7.30 -1.31
C SER A 370 0.64 7.42 -2.83
N ALA A 371 0.34 6.30 -3.51
CA ALA A 371 0.04 6.26 -4.94
C ALA A 371 -1.34 6.85 -5.32
N LEU A 372 -1.68 8.04 -4.78
CA LEU A 372 -2.89 8.78 -5.14
C LEU A 372 -2.66 9.62 -6.41
N PRO A 373 -3.66 9.76 -7.31
CA PRO A 373 -3.49 10.53 -8.55
C PRO A 373 -3.01 11.97 -8.32
N VAL A 374 -3.57 12.66 -7.31
CA VAL A 374 -3.17 14.03 -6.95
C VAL A 374 -1.73 14.09 -6.46
N SER A 375 -1.30 13.14 -5.61
CA SER A 375 0.09 13.04 -5.13
C SER A 375 1.06 12.84 -6.29
N ILE A 376 0.77 11.89 -7.19
CA ILE A 376 1.59 11.61 -8.38
C ILE A 376 1.71 12.85 -9.28
N GLU A 377 0.60 13.56 -9.52
CA GLU A 377 0.58 14.78 -10.35
C GLU A 377 1.41 15.91 -9.73
N ARG A 378 1.15 16.25 -8.45
CA ARG A 378 1.85 17.37 -7.78
C ARG A 378 3.34 17.07 -7.62
N ILE A 379 3.71 15.86 -7.20
CA ILE A 379 5.10 15.43 -7.08
C ILE A 379 5.78 15.46 -8.46
N GLY A 380 5.15 14.88 -9.49
CA GLY A 380 5.72 14.86 -10.84
C GLY A 380 5.90 16.25 -11.47
N ALA A 381 5.03 17.21 -11.14
CA ALA A 381 5.21 18.61 -11.52
C ALA A 381 6.34 19.27 -10.72
N TRP A 382 6.32 19.13 -9.39
CA TRP A 382 7.29 19.74 -8.47
C TRP A 382 8.73 19.26 -8.71
N THR A 383 8.94 17.96 -8.92
CA THR A 383 10.27 17.38 -9.13
C THR A 383 11.01 17.98 -10.33
N LYS A 384 10.29 18.48 -11.34
CA LYS A 384 10.88 19.14 -12.52
C LYS A 384 11.48 20.50 -12.19
N THR A 385 11.05 21.15 -11.11
CA THR A 385 11.48 22.49 -10.68
C THR A 385 12.61 22.47 -9.64
N LEU A 386 12.95 21.30 -9.08
CA LEU A 386 13.94 21.19 -7.99
C LEU A 386 15.35 21.66 -8.39
N GLY A 387 15.76 21.38 -9.63
CA GLY A 387 17.09 21.74 -10.15
C GLY A 387 17.31 23.25 -10.14
N ASP A 388 16.33 24.01 -10.61
CA ASP A 388 16.34 25.48 -10.63
C ASP A 388 16.40 26.09 -9.22
N ARG A 389 15.88 25.35 -8.24
CA ARG A 389 15.90 25.70 -6.81
C ARG A 389 17.19 25.27 -6.10
N GLY A 390 18.15 24.66 -6.81
CA GLY A 390 19.42 24.20 -6.25
C GLY A 390 19.31 22.98 -5.34
N ILE A 391 18.27 22.16 -5.49
CA ILE A 391 18.05 20.92 -4.74
C ILE A 391 18.15 19.73 -5.70
N LEU A 392 18.86 18.67 -5.30
CA LEU A 392 18.97 17.45 -6.10
C LEU A 392 17.95 16.39 -5.65
N LEU A 393 17.09 15.94 -6.56
CA LEU A 393 16.29 14.73 -6.36
C LEU A 393 17.19 13.50 -6.44
N VAL A 394 17.14 12.62 -5.43
CA VAL A 394 17.95 11.40 -5.37
C VAL A 394 17.12 10.17 -4.96
N PRO A 395 17.53 8.95 -5.35
CA PRO A 395 17.00 7.71 -4.80
C PRO A 395 17.20 7.63 -3.28
N LEU A 396 16.33 6.89 -2.59
CA LEU A 396 16.32 6.77 -1.14
C LEU A 396 17.64 6.24 -0.58
N THR A 397 18.24 5.22 -1.21
CA THR A 397 19.57 4.69 -0.82
C THR A 397 20.66 5.76 -0.77
N THR A 398 20.58 6.78 -1.63
CA THR A 398 21.54 7.89 -1.64
C THR A 398 21.31 8.85 -0.46
N ALA A 399 20.05 9.15 -0.13
CA ALA A 399 19.71 9.94 1.06
C ALA A 399 20.08 9.20 2.37
N MET A 400 19.79 7.89 2.46
CA MET A 400 20.13 7.01 3.59
C MET A 400 21.63 6.92 3.88
N LEU A 401 22.48 7.08 2.86
CA LEU A 401 23.93 7.10 3.01
C LEU A 401 24.46 8.48 3.35
N LYS A 402 23.83 9.55 2.87
CA LYS A 402 24.22 10.93 3.18
C LYS A 402 23.96 11.29 4.65
N SER A 403 22.85 10.83 5.23
CA SER A 403 22.49 11.13 6.62
C SER A 403 23.50 10.63 7.68
N LYS A 404 24.43 9.73 7.30
CA LYS A 404 25.53 9.26 8.17
C LYS A 404 26.82 10.09 8.04
N SER A 405 26.83 11.13 7.19
CA SER A 405 28.02 11.91 6.82
C SER A 405 27.94 13.38 7.21
N SER A 406 26.91 13.81 7.93
CA SER A 406 26.65 15.19 8.36
C SER A 406 26.59 15.31 9.88
#